data_AF-A0A1Q6U901-F1
#
_entry.id   AF-A0A1Q6U901-F1
#
_cell.length_a   1.000
_cell.length_b   1.000
_cell.length_c   1.000
_cell.angle_alpha   90.00
_cell.angle_beta   90.00
_cell.angle_gamma   90.00
#
_symmetry.space_group_name_H-M   'P 1'
#
loop_
_entity.id
_entity.type
_entity.pdbx_description
1 polymer ?
#
loop_
_entity_poly.entity_id
_entity_poly.type
_entity_poly.pdbx_seq_one_letter_code
_entity_poly.pdbx_strand_id
1 'polypeptide(L)'
;MARVTVEDCIDKIPNRYELLMVATQRAKDISSGAPIMVSRDNDKNPVIALREIAEEKVNIEDLQKSLVMGLQKYVEVEEPEEEEMEIQAAEKELAELDEPFSGFLIDNEVSDSMQVHGVDDDNLDLDSEDAADGDIDVDLDGDDELGFDEGGEMGDDGLDDFDEE
;
A
#
# COMPACT_ATOMS: atom_id res chain seq x y z
N MET A 1 -10.88 36.10 19.32
CA MET A 1 -10.64 36.33 17.87
C MET A 1 -9.15 36.29 17.67
N ALA A 2 -8.61 35.08 17.63
CA ALA A 2 -7.22 34.83 17.36
C ALA A 2 -6.90 35.27 15.92
N ARG A 3 -5.81 36.02 15.77
CA ARG A 3 -5.31 36.46 14.47
C ARG A 3 -4.49 35.31 13.89
N VAL A 4 -5.09 34.48 13.04
CA VAL A 4 -4.32 33.58 12.18
C VAL A 4 -3.86 34.35 10.96
N THR A 5 -2.58 34.21 10.64
CA THR A 5 -1.96 34.77 9.44
C THR A 5 -1.88 33.68 8.37
N VAL A 6 -2.16 34.04 7.12
CA VAL A 6 -2.10 33.08 6.00
C VAL A 6 -0.66 32.58 5.78
N GLU A 7 0.33 33.32 6.28
CA GLU A 7 1.75 32.99 6.25
C GLU A 7 2.04 31.63 6.89
N ASP A 8 1.46 31.34 8.06
CA ASP A 8 1.67 30.06 8.77
C ASP A 8 1.12 28.86 7.98
N CYS A 9 0.14 29.08 7.12
CA CYS A 9 -0.45 28.05 6.27
C CYS A 9 0.34 27.85 4.97
N ILE A 10 0.96 28.92 4.45
CA ILE A 10 1.74 28.87 3.20
C ILE A 10 3.02 28.05 3.38
N ASP A 11 3.60 28.03 4.59
CA ASP A 11 4.74 27.18 4.91
C ASP A 11 4.41 25.68 4.80
N LYS A 12 3.13 25.31 4.90
CA LYS A 12 2.64 23.92 4.78
C LYS A 12 2.17 23.59 3.37
N ILE A 13 1.44 24.51 2.76
CA ILE A 13 0.91 24.39 1.41
C ILE A 13 1.33 25.64 0.62
N PRO A 14 2.41 25.58 -0.16
CA PRO A 14 2.98 26.75 -0.82
C PRO A 14 2.02 27.35 -1.86
N ASN A 15 1.19 26.51 -2.48
CA ASN A 15 0.17 26.96 -3.41
C ASN A 15 -1.07 27.50 -2.67
N ARG A 16 -1.33 28.80 -2.82
CA ARG A 16 -2.45 29.49 -2.16
C ARG A 16 -3.82 29.03 -2.62
N TYR A 17 -3.95 28.63 -3.90
CA TYR A 17 -5.21 28.10 -4.42
C TYR A 17 -5.48 26.71 -3.85
N GLU A 18 -4.45 25.89 -3.78
CA GLU A 18 -4.53 24.58 -3.17
C GLU A 18 -4.87 24.67 -1.68
N LEU A 19 -4.21 25.56 -0.94
CA LEU A 19 -4.54 25.87 0.45
C LEU A 19 -6.03 26.21 0.61
N LEU A 20 -6.57 27.05 -0.28
CA LEU A 20 -7.97 27.41 -0.26
C LEU A 20 -8.88 26.19 -0.48
N MET A 21 -8.55 25.32 -1.43
CA MET A 21 -9.33 24.11 -1.70
C MET A 21 -9.31 23.13 -0.53
N VAL A 22 -8.14 22.83 0.00
CA VAL A 22 -7.95 21.92 1.14
C VAL A 22 -8.63 22.47 2.39
N ALA A 23 -8.44 23.76 2.70
CA ALA A 23 -9.10 24.40 3.85
C ALA A 23 -10.63 24.40 3.70
N THR A 24 -11.14 24.58 2.48
CA THR A 24 -12.57 24.50 2.20
C THR A 24 -13.11 23.09 2.42
N GLN A 25 -12.40 22.06 1.95
CA GLN A 25 -12.79 20.67 2.19
C GLN A 25 -12.83 20.37 3.69
N ARG A 26 -11.78 20.73 4.43
CA ARG A 26 -11.75 20.55 5.87
C ARG A 26 -12.87 21.31 6.60
N ALA A 27 -13.15 22.55 6.20
CA ALA A 27 -14.23 23.33 6.78
C ALA A 27 -15.62 22.70 6.55
N LYS A 28 -15.83 22.03 5.41
CA LYS A 28 -17.03 21.24 5.14
C LYS A 28 -17.10 20.02 6.05
N ASP A 29 -16.01 19.30 6.24
CA ASP A 29 -15.98 18.14 7.14
C ASP A 29 -16.38 18.54 8.57
N ILE A 30 -15.81 19.65 9.07
CA ILE A 30 -16.18 20.21 10.38
C ILE A 30 -17.66 20.63 10.39
N SER A 31 -18.18 21.19 9.29
CA SER A 31 -19.60 21.54 9.16
C SER A 31 -20.52 20.32 9.16
N SER A 32 -20.04 19.18 8.66
CA SER A 32 -20.73 17.89 8.65
C SER A 32 -20.67 17.18 10.02
N GLY A 33 -19.95 17.75 10.99
CA GLY A 33 -19.83 17.21 12.34
C GLY A 33 -18.53 16.48 12.63
N ALA A 34 -17.51 16.60 11.77
CA ALA A 34 -16.19 16.04 12.07
C ALA A 34 -15.61 16.65 13.36
N PRO A 35 -14.89 15.85 14.17
CA PRO A 35 -14.25 16.35 15.38
C PRO A 35 -13.18 17.37 15.05
N ILE A 36 -13.12 18.42 15.88
CA ILE A 36 -12.16 19.51 15.80
C ILE A 36 -11.01 19.19 16.76
N MET A 37 -9.77 19.36 16.32
CA MET A 37 -8.56 19.11 17.12
C MET A 37 -8.01 20.36 17.80
N VAL A 38 -8.52 21.53 17.43
CA VAL A 38 -8.11 22.84 17.94
C VAL A 38 -9.24 23.51 18.73
N SER A 39 -8.90 24.33 19.72
CA SER A 39 -9.87 25.02 20.56
C SER A 39 -10.72 26.04 19.76
N ARG A 40 -12.04 25.96 19.95
CA ARG A 40 -13.01 26.83 19.30
C ARG A 40 -13.09 28.19 20.02
N ASP A 41 -12.22 29.12 19.65
CA ASP A 41 -12.19 30.50 20.19
C ASP A 41 -13.22 31.43 19.48
N ASN A 42 -14.49 31.03 19.49
CA ASN A 42 -15.57 31.69 18.71
C ASN A 42 -15.30 31.79 17.19
N ASP A 43 -14.33 31.03 16.70
CA ASP A 43 -13.95 31.00 15.29
C ASP A 43 -14.99 30.23 14.46
N LYS A 44 -15.15 30.66 13.20
CA LYS A 44 -15.96 29.93 12.21
C LYS A 44 -15.18 28.73 11.68
N ASN A 45 -15.88 27.72 11.15
CA ASN A 45 -15.26 26.49 10.63
C ASN A 45 -14.10 26.74 9.64
N PRO A 46 -14.14 27.72 8.71
CA PRO A 46 -13.00 28.00 7.84
C PRO A 46 -11.75 28.48 8.58
N VAL A 47 -11.90 29.28 9.63
CA VAL A 47 -10.79 29.78 10.44
C VAL A 47 -10.19 28.65 11.29
N ILE A 48 -11.06 27.78 11.82
CA ILE A 48 -10.64 26.58 12.55
C ILE A 48 -9.85 25.64 11.62
N ALA A 49 -10.32 25.42 10.38
CA ALA A 49 -9.61 24.60 9.40
C ALA A 49 -8.21 25.15 9.09
N LEU A 50 -8.06 26.47 8.89
CA LEU A 50 -6.75 27.09 8.69
C LEU A 50 -5.83 26.93 9.91
N ARG A 51 -6.37 27.03 11.13
CA ARG A 51 -5.60 26.77 12.36
C ARG A 51 -5.15 25.31 12.46
N GLU A 52 -6.02 24.37 12.12
CA GLU A 52 -5.66 22.95 12.09
C GLU A 52 -4.57 22.64 11.07
N ILE A 53 -4.58 23.31 9.91
CA ILE A 53 -3.53 23.18 8.88
C ILE A 53 -2.21 23.80 9.38
N ALA A 54 -2.24 25.01 9.94
CA ALA A 54 -1.05 25.68 10.47
C ALA A 54 -0.40 24.90 11.63
N GLU A 55 -1.20 24.27 12.49
CA GLU A 55 -0.75 23.44 13.63
C GLU A 55 -0.46 21.98 13.25
N GLU A 56 -0.54 21.61 11.96
CA GLU A 56 -0.33 20.25 11.43
C GLU A 56 -1.17 19.18 12.16
N LYS A 57 -2.39 19.54 12.59
CA LYS A 57 -3.32 18.62 13.27
C LYS A 57 -4.12 17.74 12.31
N VAL A 58 -4.07 18.06 11.03
CA VAL A 58 -4.80 17.35 9.97
C VAL A 58 -3.82 16.89 8.90
N ASN A 59 -4.05 15.69 8.36
CA ASN A 59 -3.27 15.19 7.24
C ASN A 59 -3.73 15.86 5.95
N ILE A 60 -2.83 16.62 5.32
CA ILE A 60 -3.11 17.38 4.09
C ILE A 60 -3.36 16.43 2.92
N GLU A 61 -2.61 15.33 2.82
CA GLU A 61 -2.75 14.35 1.75
C GLU A 61 -4.12 13.67 1.79
N ASP A 62 -4.60 13.32 2.98
CA ASP A 62 -5.91 12.69 3.14
C ASP A 62 -7.04 13.65 2.76
N LEU A 63 -6.89 14.94 3.08
CA LEU A 63 -7.82 15.98 2.66
C LEU A 63 -7.83 16.18 1.14
N GLN A 64 -6.67 16.14 0.50
CA GLN A 64 -6.56 16.19 -0.96
C GLN A 64 -7.22 14.96 -1.61
N LYS A 65 -6.95 13.75 -1.10
CA LYS A 65 -7.60 12.52 -1.58
C LYS A 65 -9.11 12.60 -1.46
N SER A 66 -9.61 13.00 -0.29
CA SER A 66 -11.05 13.19 -0.03
C SER A 66 -11.67 14.21 -1.00
N LEU A 67 -10.97 15.32 -1.26
CA LEU A 67 -11.42 16.32 -2.23
C LEU A 67 -11.50 15.75 -3.66
N VAL A 68 -10.47 15.03 -4.10
CA VAL A 68 -10.44 14.41 -5.44
C VAL A 68 -11.56 13.37 -5.57
N MET A 69 -11.67 12.46 -4.61
CA MET A 69 -12.73 11.43 -4.58
C MET A 69 -14.13 12.06 -4.59
N GLY A 70 -14.34 13.15 -3.86
CA GLY A 70 -15.62 13.86 -3.83
C GLY A 70 -15.98 14.56 -5.15
N LEU A 71 -15.01 14.84 -6.01
CA LEU A 71 -15.21 15.48 -7.32
C LEU A 71 -15.26 14.47 -8.48
N GLN A 72 -14.68 13.28 -8.31
CA GLN A 72 -14.75 12.17 -9.26
C GLN A 72 -16.16 11.56 -9.30
N LYS A 73 -17.01 12.06 -10.21
CA LYS A 73 -18.38 11.55 -10.41
C LYS A 73 -18.47 10.22 -11.16
N TYR A 74 -17.45 9.89 -11.94
CA TYR A 74 -17.40 8.68 -12.75
C TYR A 74 -16.08 7.99 -12.45
N VAL A 75 -16.17 6.86 -11.77
CA VAL A 75 -15.09 5.88 -11.68
C VAL A 75 -15.47 4.84 -12.73
N GLU A 76 -14.67 4.75 -13.79
CA GLU A 76 -14.82 3.66 -14.75
C GLU A 76 -14.57 2.36 -13.97
N VAL A 77 -15.63 1.56 -13.80
CA VAL A 77 -15.48 0.21 -13.30
C VAL A 77 -14.83 -0.53 -14.45
N GLU A 78 -13.52 -0.75 -14.36
CA GLU A 78 -12.84 -1.71 -15.21
C GLU A 78 -13.58 -3.04 -15.01
N GLU A 79 -14.31 -3.48 -16.05
CA GLU A 79 -14.90 -4.80 -16.04
C GLU A 79 -13.73 -5.79 -15.92
N PRO A 80 -13.79 -6.78 -15.01
CA PRO A 80 -12.72 -7.76 -14.90
C PRO A 80 -12.54 -8.40 -16.27
N GLU A 81 -11.28 -8.45 -16.74
CA GLU A 81 -10.97 -9.09 -18.01
C GLU A 81 -11.46 -10.55 -17.97
N GLU A 82 -11.82 -11.12 -19.13
CA GLU A 82 -12.35 -12.50 -19.20
C GLU A 82 -11.41 -13.49 -18.48
N GLU A 83 -10.11 -13.27 -18.56
CA GLU A 83 -9.07 -14.04 -17.88
C GLU A 83 -9.18 -13.96 -16.34
N GLU A 84 -9.45 -12.79 -15.77
CA GLU A 84 -9.61 -12.61 -14.32
C GLU A 84 -10.89 -13.28 -13.81
N MET A 85 -11.97 -13.25 -14.60
CA MET A 85 -13.21 -13.97 -14.29
C MET A 85 -13.02 -15.49 -14.30
N GLU A 86 -12.26 -16.01 -15.27
CA GLU A 86 -11.91 -17.44 -15.35
C GLU A 86 -11.04 -17.87 -14.17
N ILE A 87 -10.05 -17.06 -13.78
CA ILE A 87 -9.19 -17.33 -12.61
C ILE A 87 -10.03 -17.35 -11.32
N GLN A 88 -10.91 -16.37 -11.11
CA GLN A 88 -11.79 -16.33 -9.93
C GLN A 88 -12.76 -17.52 -9.89
N ALA A 89 -13.26 -17.95 -11.05
CA ALA A 89 -14.12 -19.13 -11.14
C ALA A 89 -13.35 -20.41 -10.79
N ALA A 90 -12.11 -20.54 -11.29
CA ALA A 90 -11.23 -21.67 -10.98
C ALA A 90 -10.84 -21.71 -9.49
N GLU A 91 -10.51 -20.57 -8.88
CA GLU A 91 -10.22 -20.46 -7.45
C GLU A 91 -11.42 -20.87 -6.59
N LYS A 92 -12.63 -20.46 -6.99
CA LYS A 92 -13.87 -20.84 -6.32
C LYS A 92 -14.15 -22.35 -6.44
N GLU A 93 -13.97 -22.92 -7.63
CA GLU A 93 -14.16 -24.35 -7.85
C GLU A 93 -13.14 -25.17 -7.02
N LEU A 94 -11.90 -24.72 -6.93
CA LEU A 94 -10.87 -25.34 -6.10
C LEU A 94 -11.19 -25.26 -4.60
N ALA A 95 -11.71 -24.12 -4.13
CA ALA A 95 -12.15 -23.96 -2.74
C ALA A 95 -13.36 -24.85 -2.38
N GLU A 96 -14.31 -25.03 -3.31
CA GLU A 96 -15.46 -25.92 -3.11
C GLU A 96 -15.06 -27.41 -3.06
N LEU A 97 -13.92 -27.78 -3.66
CA LEU A 97 -13.37 -29.13 -3.66
C LEU A 97 -12.55 -29.47 -2.39
N ASP A 98 -12.09 -28.48 -1.62
CA ASP A 98 -11.30 -28.69 -0.39
C ASP A 98 -12.18 -29.06 0.83
N GLU A 99 -13.41 -28.55 0.88
CA GLU A 99 -14.42 -28.86 1.89
C GLU A 99 -14.71 -30.38 2.04
N PRO A 100 -14.92 -31.17 0.96
CA PRO A 100 -15.14 -32.62 1.09
C PRO A 100 -13.86 -33.45 1.32
N PHE A 101 -12.66 -32.90 1.11
CA PHE A 101 -11.41 -33.66 1.24
C PHE A 101 -10.85 -33.63 2.67
N SER A 102 -11.03 -32.52 3.40
CA SER A 102 -10.59 -32.39 4.80
C SER A 102 -11.31 -33.34 5.77
N GLY A 103 -12.54 -33.77 5.44
CA GLY A 103 -13.35 -34.68 6.25
C GLY A 103 -13.09 -36.18 6.04
N PHE A 104 -12.39 -36.58 4.99
CA PHE A 104 -12.21 -38.01 4.64
C PHE A 104 -10.88 -38.62 5.13
N LEU A 105 -9.89 -37.81 5.48
CA LEU A 105 -8.54 -38.30 5.83
C LEU A 105 -8.31 -38.58 7.32
N ILE A 106 -9.31 -38.38 8.20
CA ILE A 106 -9.13 -38.63 9.64
C ILE A 106 -9.55 -40.07 10.05
N ASP A 107 -10.33 -40.80 9.24
CA ASP A 107 -11.02 -42.00 9.73
C ASP A 107 -10.86 -43.26 8.86
N ASN A 108 -9.65 -43.49 8.31
CA ASN A 108 -9.29 -44.82 7.79
C ASN A 108 -7.91 -45.25 8.29
N GLU A 109 -7.96 -45.91 9.44
CA GLU A 109 -7.06 -46.95 9.95
C GLU A 109 -5.69 -47.07 9.27
N VAL A 110 -4.68 -46.68 10.04
CA VAL A 110 -3.26 -47.03 9.86
C VAL A 110 -3.02 -48.51 10.20
N SER A 111 -3.77 -49.40 9.53
CA SER A 111 -3.68 -50.85 9.72
C SER A 111 -3.44 -51.52 8.37
N ASP A 112 -2.19 -51.99 8.23
CA ASP A 112 -1.78 -53.25 7.62
C ASP A 112 -0.86 -53.19 6.38
N SER A 113 0.29 -53.86 6.54
CA SER A 113 1.25 -54.34 5.54
C SER A 113 2.34 -53.42 4.94
N MET A 114 3.29 -52.97 5.76
CA MET A 114 4.72 -53.00 5.36
C MET A 114 5.50 -53.85 6.35
N GLN A 115 5.35 -55.17 6.21
CA GLN A 115 6.13 -56.15 6.96
C GLN A 115 7.42 -56.41 6.18
N VAL A 116 8.49 -55.66 6.49
CA VAL A 116 9.84 -55.94 5.98
C VAL A 116 10.35 -57.17 6.71
N HIS A 117 10.37 -58.29 6.00
CA HIS A 117 10.82 -59.59 6.49
C HIS A 117 12.34 -59.55 6.72
N GLY A 118 12.77 -59.67 7.97
CA GLY A 118 14.18 -59.86 8.31
C GLY A 118 14.65 -61.27 7.96
N VAL A 119 15.85 -61.37 7.40
CA VAL A 119 16.73 -62.54 7.46
C VAL A 119 18.15 -62.02 7.66
N ASP A 120 18.61 -62.18 8.90
CA ASP A 120 19.96 -62.48 9.39
C ASP A 120 21.16 -61.57 9.09
N ASP A 121 21.69 -61.07 10.22
CA ASP A 121 23.08 -61.13 10.66
C ASP A 121 24.10 -60.23 9.94
N ASP A 122 24.37 -59.07 10.54
CA ASP A 122 25.74 -58.60 10.75
C ASP A 122 25.74 -57.59 11.91
N ASN A 123 26.21 -58.07 13.07
CA ASN A 123 26.62 -57.25 14.19
C ASN A 123 27.86 -56.42 13.79
N LEU A 124 27.67 -55.16 13.45
CA LEU A 124 28.76 -54.18 13.38
C LEU A 124 28.58 -53.14 14.48
N ASP A 125 29.17 -53.46 15.63
CA ASP A 125 29.56 -52.50 16.65
C ASP A 125 30.55 -51.50 16.03
N LEU A 126 30.25 -50.21 16.05
CA LEU A 126 31.26 -49.13 16.00
C LEU A 126 30.64 -47.84 16.57
N ASP A 127 30.54 -47.79 17.90
CA ASP A 127 30.52 -46.52 18.62
C ASP A 127 31.91 -45.86 18.51
N SER A 128 31.99 -44.65 17.97
CA SER A 128 32.86 -43.56 18.47
C SER A 128 32.68 -42.30 17.64
N GLU A 129 31.99 -41.33 18.25
CA GLU A 129 32.34 -39.90 18.37
C GLU A 129 33.45 -39.39 17.43
N ASP A 130 33.18 -38.35 16.62
CA ASP A 130 33.44 -36.97 17.03
C ASP A 130 32.96 -35.97 15.96
N ALA A 131 32.58 -34.77 16.41
CA ALA A 131 32.11 -33.66 15.58
C ALA A 131 33.27 -32.82 15.04
N ALA A 132 33.18 -32.40 13.77
CA ALA A 132 33.91 -31.32 13.09
C ALA A 132 33.67 -31.52 11.58
N ASP A 133 33.57 -30.57 10.65
CA ASP A 133 33.58 -29.10 10.55
C ASP A 133 33.24 -28.85 9.05
N GLY A 134 32.86 -27.63 8.67
CA GLY A 134 33.09 -27.19 7.28
C GLY A 134 31.97 -26.39 6.62
N ASP A 135 31.92 -25.12 6.98
CA ASP A 135 31.62 -23.92 6.18
C ASP A 135 31.21 -24.10 4.70
N ILE A 136 30.03 -23.58 4.34
CA ILE A 136 29.66 -23.27 2.95
C ILE A 136 29.78 -21.76 2.77
N ASP A 137 30.88 -21.34 2.16
CA ASP A 137 31.05 -20.00 1.60
C ASP A 137 30.30 -19.91 0.27
N VAL A 138 29.35 -18.98 0.15
CA VAL A 138 28.71 -18.61 -1.12
C VAL A 138 29.15 -17.20 -1.47
N ASP A 139 30.25 -17.10 -2.21
CA ASP A 139 30.69 -15.87 -2.86
C ASP A 139 29.72 -15.53 -4.01
N LEU A 140 28.99 -14.42 -3.87
CA LEU A 140 28.18 -13.81 -4.93
C LEU A 140 28.68 -12.37 -5.15
N ASP A 141 29.86 -12.28 -5.76
CA ASP A 141 30.28 -11.07 -6.47
C ASP A 141 29.65 -11.11 -7.87
N GLY A 142 28.74 -10.18 -8.12
CA GLY A 142 28.04 -10.02 -9.39
C GLY A 142 27.62 -8.57 -9.58
N ASP A 143 28.60 -7.75 -9.95
CA ASP A 143 28.41 -6.40 -10.46
C ASP A 143 27.58 -6.45 -11.76
N ASP A 144 26.31 -6.05 -11.71
CA ASP A 144 25.54 -5.70 -12.90
C ASP A 144 25.24 -4.19 -12.88
N GLU A 145 26.20 -3.43 -13.40
CA GLU A 145 25.95 -2.07 -13.91
C GLU A 145 25.12 -2.16 -15.19
N LEU A 146 23.85 -1.76 -15.12
CA LEU A 146 23.04 -1.44 -16.30
C LEU A 146 22.95 0.08 -16.46
N GLY A 147 23.72 0.57 -17.42
CA GLY A 147 23.74 1.95 -17.86
C GLY A 147 22.42 2.39 -18.48
N PHE A 148 21.88 3.49 -17.97
CA PHE A 148 20.86 4.28 -18.64
C PHE A 148 21.55 5.28 -19.57
N ASP A 149 21.62 4.94 -20.86
CA ASP A 149 21.90 5.86 -21.95
C ASP A 149 20.62 6.00 -22.79
N GLU A 150 19.93 7.13 -22.65
CA GLU A 150 19.31 7.76 -23.82
C GLU A 150 19.03 9.24 -23.52
N GLY A 151 19.83 10.10 -24.13
CA GLY A 151 19.50 11.50 -24.30
C GLY A 151 18.34 11.64 -25.30
N GLY A 152 17.32 12.39 -24.89
CA GLY A 152 16.29 12.92 -25.78
C GLY A 152 16.16 14.43 -25.55
N GLU A 153 16.74 15.21 -26.47
CA GLU A 153 16.49 16.64 -26.63
C GLU A 153 14.98 16.90 -26.75
N MET A 154 14.42 17.74 -25.89
CA MET A 154 13.21 18.49 -26.22
C MET A 154 13.46 19.97 -25.99
N GLY A 155 13.23 20.71 -27.07
CA GLY A 155 13.64 22.07 -27.31
C GLY A 155 13.05 23.07 -26.33
N ASP A 156 13.93 24.01 -26.00
CA ASP A 156 13.66 25.35 -25.53
C ASP A 156 12.98 26.17 -26.65
N ASP A 157 11.65 26.24 -26.59
CA ASP A 157 10.86 27.17 -27.42
C ASP A 157 10.10 28.12 -26.46
N GLY A 158 10.87 29.01 -25.84
CA GLY A 158 10.34 30.19 -25.16
C GLY A 158 9.91 31.29 -26.13
N LEU A 159 8.93 32.09 -25.66
CA LEU A 159 8.56 33.45 -26.09
C LEU A 159 7.93 33.54 -27.51
N ASP A 160 6.92 34.35 -27.87
CA ASP A 160 6.26 35.60 -27.46
C ASP A 160 4.86 35.56 -28.17
N ASP A 161 3.73 36.12 -27.75
CA ASP A 161 3.29 37.53 -27.69
C ASP A 161 1.77 37.42 -27.40
N PHE A 162 1.22 37.94 -26.30
CA PHE A 162 0.64 39.29 -26.19
C PHE A 162 -0.05 39.79 -27.47
N ASP A 163 -1.38 39.70 -27.54
CA ASP A 163 -2.17 40.86 -28.01
C ASP A 163 -3.64 40.81 -27.57
N GLU A 164 -4.09 41.99 -27.19
CA GLU A 164 -5.37 42.40 -26.62
C GLU A 164 -6.51 42.38 -27.67
N GLU A 165 -7.73 42.09 -27.22
CA GLU A 165 -8.96 42.80 -27.65
C GLU A 165 -10.02 42.77 -26.53
#